data_AF-A0A8C7XWE4-F1
#
_entry.id   AF-A0A8C7XWE4-F1
#
_cell.length_a   1.000
_cell.length_b   1.000
_cell.length_c   1.000
_cell.angle_alpha   90.00
_cell.angle_beta   90.00
_cell.angle_gamma   90.00
#
_symmetry.space_group_name_H-M   'P 1'
#
loop_
_entity.id
_entity.type
_entity.pdbx_description
1 polymer ?
#
loop_
_entity_poly.entity_id
_entity_poly.type
_entity_poly.pdbx_seq_one_letter_code
_entity_poly.pdbx_strand_id
1 'polypeptide(L)'
;MKLPKYALPKDLQIISTDDNQVVAAIQDWHQNDSYNLYMSESRGLFFMLMLEDVVSSGGPEDNVMIDLYEVAGIKGVFLSNKLVENQVKTYITYNKGRDWRLLQAPATDLQGNKVYCEQPYCSLHLHLHVSENPYASGNIVSKDSAPGVIIASGVVGPELINNNVSIFITSDAGNTWKEVLFENCKLSSLILTFICDAPHPTPHPLRLSFDEGGNWDKYSFTSSPLYVDGVLGEPGEDILIMTIFGHFSHRAEWQLVKIDFRSIFQRRCGSEDYVTWQLHNQGEVCIMGMKRFFQKLRANVQCVKAGDQFISQMSDSCLCTEADFECDYGFERQVDGSCAPAFWFVPSATSPDCTTGDTFLNTTGYRKALSNKCTGASLAKYSPRQEKCPSQAPKGLQLFTSEGTLVATLGSNVTFLVFLEEGLGSMTSVTVDFGDGTAISYVNISSIDDGVKHIYSKVGIYQVSATASNNLGSDRVILYLHVSCKCCRAVQEFLSLKKSNL
;
A
#
# COMPACT_ATOMS: atom_id res chain seq x y z
N MET A 1 -13.61 2.99 -4.43
CA MET A 1 -12.66 3.36 -3.35
C MET A 1 -13.33 4.37 -2.44
N LYS A 2 -13.34 4.10 -1.13
CA LYS A 2 -13.89 4.96 -0.07
C LYS A 2 -12.73 5.39 0.82
N LEU A 3 -12.44 6.69 0.81
CA LEU A 3 -11.44 7.36 1.62
C LEU A 3 -12.11 8.12 2.78
N PRO A 4 -11.33 8.58 3.78
CA PRO A 4 -11.83 9.55 4.73
C PRO A 4 -12.47 10.74 4.01
N LYS A 5 -13.68 11.15 4.40
CA LYS A 5 -14.51 12.11 3.63
C LYS A 5 -13.81 13.46 3.37
N TYR A 6 -12.90 13.86 4.24
CA TYR A 6 -12.17 15.12 4.17
C TYR A 6 -10.75 14.99 3.62
N ALA A 7 -10.26 13.78 3.38
CA ALA A 7 -9.05 13.58 2.60
C ALA A 7 -9.40 13.80 1.12
N LEU A 8 -9.22 15.03 0.66
CA LEU A 8 -9.41 15.36 -0.75
C LEU A 8 -8.11 14.96 -1.47
N PRO A 9 -8.12 13.90 -2.30
CA PRO A 9 -6.91 13.51 -2.99
C PRO A 9 -6.59 14.55 -4.08
N LYS A 10 -5.36 15.06 -4.08
CA LYS A 10 -4.79 15.78 -5.22
C LYS A 10 -4.21 14.80 -6.23
N ASP A 11 -3.51 13.78 -5.72
CA ASP A 11 -2.96 12.69 -6.51
C ASP A 11 -3.02 11.35 -5.74
N LEU A 12 -2.97 10.24 -6.46
CA LEU A 12 -3.08 8.88 -5.93
C LEU A 12 -2.20 7.91 -6.72
N GLN A 13 -1.42 7.12 -5.98
CA GLN A 13 -0.59 6.05 -6.53
C GLN A 13 -0.90 4.73 -5.83
N ILE A 14 -1.04 3.64 -6.60
CA ILE A 14 -1.17 2.29 -6.06
C ILE A 14 0.23 1.71 -5.89
N ILE A 15 0.58 1.32 -4.66
CA ILE A 15 1.93 0.84 -4.31
C ILE A 15 2.01 -0.69 -4.40
N SER A 16 1.03 -1.40 -3.84
CA SER A 16 0.95 -2.86 -3.91
C SER A 16 -0.51 -3.32 -3.87
N THR A 17 -0.78 -4.45 -4.53
CA THR A 17 -2.07 -5.15 -4.51
C THR A 17 -1.94 -6.59 -3.97
N ASP A 18 -0.87 -6.85 -3.22
CA ASP A 18 -0.55 -8.18 -2.70
C ASP A 18 -1.41 -8.58 -1.49
N ASP A 19 -1.43 -9.89 -1.18
CA ASP A 19 -2.09 -10.46 0.01
C ASP A 19 -3.59 -10.12 0.15
N ASN A 20 -4.32 -10.00 -0.97
CA ASN A 20 -5.74 -9.61 -1.01
C ASN A 20 -6.02 -8.24 -0.38
N GLN A 21 -5.08 -7.30 -0.47
CA GLN A 21 -5.26 -5.94 0.00
C GLN A 21 -4.67 -4.97 -1.02
N VAL A 22 -4.93 -3.68 -0.83
CA VAL A 22 -4.39 -2.60 -1.67
C VAL A 22 -3.73 -1.59 -0.75
N VAL A 23 -2.46 -1.31 -1.01
CA VAL A 23 -1.72 -0.21 -0.39
C VAL A 23 -1.67 0.93 -1.41
N ALA A 24 -2.17 2.09 -1.02
CA ALA A 24 -2.22 3.29 -1.84
C ALA A 24 -1.53 4.46 -1.12
N ALA A 25 -0.76 5.24 -1.86
CA ALA A 25 -0.24 6.52 -1.41
C ALA A 25 -1.13 7.63 -1.95
N ILE A 26 -1.54 8.56 -1.08
CA ILE A 26 -2.47 9.63 -1.43
C ILE A 26 -1.90 10.96 -0.94
N GLN A 27 -1.74 11.91 -1.86
CA GLN A 27 -1.34 13.27 -1.54
C GLN A 27 -2.59 14.12 -1.26
N ASP A 28 -2.65 14.70 -0.07
CA ASP A 28 -3.67 15.69 0.27
C ASP A 28 -3.35 17.06 -0.37
N TRP A 29 -4.35 17.90 -0.62
CA TRP A 29 -4.17 19.25 -1.18
C TRP A 29 -3.28 20.17 -0.34
N HIS A 30 -3.17 19.89 0.96
CA HIS A 30 -2.31 20.64 1.88
C HIS A 30 -0.86 20.18 1.89
N GLN A 31 -0.56 19.01 1.31
CA GLN A 31 0.78 18.43 1.25
C GLN A 31 1.44 18.76 -0.10
N ASN A 32 2.70 19.19 -0.07
CA ASN A 32 3.50 19.41 -1.28
C ASN A 32 4.45 18.25 -1.57
N ASP A 33 5.22 17.82 -0.57
CA ASP A 33 6.32 16.84 -0.72
C ASP A 33 6.13 15.57 0.13
N SER A 34 4.90 15.33 0.60
CA SER A 34 4.55 14.15 1.37
C SER A 34 3.25 13.50 0.89
N TYR A 35 3.13 12.22 1.19
CA TYR A 35 1.96 11.39 0.92
C TYR A 35 1.51 10.67 2.19
N ASN A 36 0.22 10.39 2.28
CA ASN A 36 -0.33 9.54 3.32
C ASN A 36 -0.54 8.13 2.74
N LEU A 37 -0.03 7.12 3.44
CA LEU A 37 -0.24 5.72 3.09
C LEU A 37 -1.56 5.23 3.65
N TYR A 38 -2.33 4.57 2.81
CA TYR A 38 -3.58 3.93 3.14
C TYR A 38 -3.56 2.46 2.77
N MET A 39 -4.13 1.64 3.62
CA MET A 39 -4.31 0.21 3.38
C MET A 39 -5.80 -0.13 3.31
N SER A 40 -6.19 -0.97 2.36
CA SER A 40 -7.58 -1.32 2.14
C SER A 40 -8.04 -2.56 2.92
N GLU A 41 -9.36 -2.71 3.03
CA GLU A 41 -9.96 -4.00 3.37
C GLU A 41 -9.81 -5.04 2.24
N SER A 42 -10.20 -6.29 2.49
CA SER A 42 -9.99 -7.40 1.55
C SER A 42 -10.67 -7.26 0.18
N ARG A 43 -11.68 -6.38 0.07
CA ARG A 43 -12.37 -6.07 -1.20
C ARG A 43 -11.77 -4.86 -1.93
N GLY A 44 -10.81 -4.14 -1.33
CA GLY A 44 -10.27 -2.91 -1.92
C GLY A 44 -11.24 -1.73 -1.90
N LEU A 45 -12.26 -1.74 -1.05
CA LEU A 45 -13.29 -0.69 -1.02
C LEU A 45 -12.99 0.38 0.03
N PHE A 46 -12.86 -0.01 1.30
CA PHE A 46 -12.59 0.90 2.40
C PHE A 46 -11.09 1.00 2.67
N PHE A 47 -10.56 2.21 2.78
CA PHE A 47 -9.15 2.50 3.02
C PHE A 47 -8.96 3.18 4.37
N MET A 48 -7.97 2.72 5.13
CA MET A 48 -7.61 3.22 6.45
C MET A 48 -6.17 3.70 6.46
N LEU A 49 -5.93 4.73 7.25
CA LEU A 49 -4.63 5.36 7.38
C LEU A 49 -3.62 4.37 7.99
N MET A 50 -2.49 4.20 7.32
CA MET A 50 -1.37 3.35 7.72
C MET A 50 -0.20 4.20 8.23
N LEU A 51 0.15 5.27 7.51
CA LEU A 51 1.22 6.17 7.88
C LEU A 51 1.01 7.55 7.26
N GLU A 52 1.20 8.60 8.05
CA GLU A 52 1.12 9.99 7.60
C GLU A 52 2.49 10.52 7.19
N ASP A 53 2.49 11.52 6.30
CA ASP A 53 3.66 12.33 5.92
C ASP A 53 4.87 11.52 5.43
N VAL A 54 4.61 10.48 4.63
CA VAL A 54 5.66 9.71 3.97
C VAL A 54 6.34 10.56 2.90
N VAL A 55 7.66 10.55 2.91
CA VAL A 55 8.49 11.30 1.97
C VAL A 55 8.26 10.79 0.55
N SER A 56 8.06 11.72 -0.38
CA SER A 56 8.06 11.45 -1.81
C SER A 56 9.26 12.10 -2.47
N SER A 57 9.87 11.42 -3.44
CA SER A 57 10.95 11.95 -4.26
C SER A 57 10.60 11.88 -5.76
N GLY A 58 11.19 12.77 -6.55
CA GLY A 58 11.06 12.74 -8.01
C GLY A 58 11.87 11.58 -8.59
N GLY A 59 11.18 10.64 -9.20
CA GLY A 59 11.75 9.55 -10.00
C GLY A 59 12.03 9.98 -11.45
N PRO A 60 12.51 9.04 -12.27
CA PRO A 60 12.72 9.27 -13.70
C PRO A 60 11.39 9.60 -14.41
N GLU A 61 11.44 10.47 -15.42
CA GLU A 61 10.29 10.78 -16.29
C GLU A 61 9.03 11.31 -15.56
N ASP A 62 9.22 12.18 -14.56
CA ASP A 62 8.14 12.77 -13.74
C ASP A 62 7.35 11.76 -12.89
N ASN A 63 7.84 10.52 -12.72
CA ASN A 63 7.24 9.57 -11.80
C ASN A 63 7.52 9.98 -10.34
N VAL A 64 6.53 9.83 -9.47
CA VAL A 64 6.71 10.04 -8.03
C VAL A 64 7.09 8.72 -7.37
N MET A 65 8.19 8.74 -6.61
CA MET A 65 8.65 7.60 -5.82
C MET A 65 8.29 7.84 -4.36
N ILE A 66 7.56 6.92 -3.77
CA ILE A 66 7.19 6.96 -2.35
C ILE A 66 8.20 6.13 -1.57
N ASP A 67 8.78 6.70 -0.52
CA ASP A 67 9.75 6.01 0.33
C ASP A 67 9.07 4.97 1.24
N LEU A 68 8.65 3.86 0.63
CA LEU A 68 8.13 2.66 1.29
C LEU A 68 8.85 1.44 0.73
N TYR A 69 9.49 0.67 1.62
CA TYR A 69 10.22 -0.54 1.28
C TYR A 69 9.59 -1.75 1.96
N GLU A 70 9.17 -2.74 1.18
CA GLU A 70 8.72 -4.05 1.68
C GLU A 70 9.93 -5.00 1.83
N VAL A 71 10.09 -5.58 3.01
CA VAL A 71 11.19 -6.51 3.28
C VAL A 71 10.91 -7.87 2.65
N ALA A 72 11.73 -8.23 1.66
CA ALA A 72 11.63 -9.54 1.01
C ALA A 72 11.91 -10.68 2.00
N GLY A 73 11.20 -11.80 1.81
CA GLY A 73 11.29 -12.98 2.68
C GLY A 73 10.47 -12.91 3.96
N ILE A 74 10.01 -11.73 4.40
CA ILE A 74 9.20 -11.58 5.61
C ILE A 74 8.00 -10.68 5.34
N LYS A 75 6.89 -11.29 4.93
CA LYS A 75 5.64 -10.58 4.64
C LYS A 75 5.13 -9.75 5.82
N GLY A 76 4.82 -8.49 5.53
CA GLY A 76 4.23 -7.53 6.47
C GLY A 76 5.21 -6.72 7.30
N VAL A 77 6.51 -6.84 7.00
CA VAL A 77 7.55 -5.93 7.51
C VAL A 77 7.81 -4.85 6.46
N PHE A 78 7.64 -3.59 6.85
CA PHE A 78 7.88 -2.44 5.97
C PHE A 78 8.82 -1.43 6.64
N LEU A 79 9.63 -0.75 5.84
CA LEU A 79 10.36 0.45 6.23
C LEU A 79 9.81 1.65 5.46
N SER A 80 9.75 2.81 6.10
CA SER A 80 9.32 4.04 5.43
C SER A 80 10.00 5.26 6.02
N ASN A 81 10.25 6.26 5.18
CA ASN A 81 10.77 7.56 5.62
C ASN A 81 9.60 8.52 5.81
N LYS A 82 9.46 9.05 7.03
CA LYS A 82 8.42 10.01 7.41
C LYS A 82 9.04 11.38 7.68
N LEU A 83 8.37 12.42 7.21
CA LEU A 83 8.67 13.81 7.52
C LEU A 83 8.04 14.18 8.87
N VAL A 84 8.86 14.49 9.88
CA VAL A 84 8.41 14.91 11.22
C VAL A 84 9.12 16.21 11.56
N GLU A 85 8.36 17.29 11.78
CA GLU A 85 8.93 18.62 12.10
C GLU A 85 10.02 19.06 11.09
N ASN A 86 9.80 18.80 9.80
CA ASN A 86 10.75 19.07 8.71
C ASN A 86 12.05 18.25 8.75
N GLN A 87 12.09 17.20 9.57
CA GLN A 87 13.18 16.23 9.62
C GLN A 87 12.72 14.89 9.04
N VAL A 88 13.53 14.30 8.15
CA VAL A 88 13.23 12.97 7.60
C VAL A 88 13.71 11.90 8.57
N LYS A 89 12.81 11.04 9.03
CA LYS A 89 13.10 9.95 9.97
C LYS A 89 12.60 8.62 9.42
N THR A 90 13.43 7.58 9.53
CA THR A 90 13.10 6.22 9.11
C THR A 90 12.39 5.42 10.19
N TYR A 91 11.28 4.81 9.83
CA TYR A 91 10.47 3.95 10.68
C TYR A 91 10.38 2.54 10.11
N ILE A 92 10.18 1.56 11.00
CA ILE A 92 9.89 0.17 10.67
C ILE A 92 8.59 -0.28 11.33
N THR A 93 7.84 -1.14 10.64
CA THR A 93 6.66 -1.82 11.15
C THR A 93 6.79 -3.33 10.91
N TYR A 94 6.22 -4.13 11.81
CA TYR A 94 6.16 -5.59 11.69
C TYR A 94 4.72 -6.09 11.55
N ASN A 95 3.73 -5.20 11.68
CA ASN A 95 2.31 -5.51 11.69
C ASN A 95 1.56 -4.80 10.55
N LYS A 96 2.17 -4.78 9.36
CA LYS A 96 1.61 -4.17 8.14
C LYS A 96 1.22 -2.69 8.30
N GLY A 97 1.95 -1.95 9.14
CA GLY A 97 1.82 -0.50 9.28
C GLY A 97 0.73 -0.04 10.24
N ARG A 98 0.26 -0.90 11.14
CA ARG A 98 -0.52 -0.46 12.29
C ARG A 98 0.34 0.31 13.30
N ASP A 99 1.49 -0.24 13.65
CA ASP A 99 2.42 0.36 14.60
C ASP A 99 3.79 0.54 13.94
N TRP A 100 4.37 1.72 14.11
CA TRP A 100 5.65 2.11 13.55
C TRP A 100 6.59 2.54 14.66
N ARG A 101 7.87 2.17 14.53
CA ARG A 101 8.93 2.59 15.47
C ARG A 101 10.17 3.06 14.74
N LEU A 102 10.93 3.94 15.38
CA LEU A 102 12.26 4.34 14.91
C LEU A 102 13.22 3.15 14.92
N LEU A 103 14.16 3.15 13.97
CA LEU A 103 15.25 2.19 13.96
C LEU A 103 16.23 2.46 15.10
N GLN A 104 16.65 1.40 15.77
CA GLN A 104 17.69 1.50 16.79
C GLN A 104 19.03 1.75 16.12
N ALA A 105 19.80 2.70 16.67
CA ALA A 105 21.18 2.92 16.23
C ALA A 105 22.06 1.71 16.58
N PRO A 106 23.11 1.43 15.80
CA PRO A 106 24.07 0.40 16.15
C PRO A 106 24.73 0.71 17.50
N ALA A 107 25.04 -0.32 18.28
CA ALA A 107 25.69 -0.15 19.59
C ALA A 107 27.14 0.35 19.47
N THR A 108 27.80 0.01 18.37
CA THR A 108 29.21 0.34 18.10
C THR A 108 29.42 0.80 16.67
N ASP A 109 30.39 1.68 16.46
CA ASP A 109 30.85 2.12 15.14
C ASP A 109 31.81 1.10 14.48
N LEU A 110 32.29 1.42 13.28
CA LEU A 110 33.29 0.61 12.55
C LEU A 110 34.60 0.38 13.30
N GLN A 111 34.98 1.28 14.20
CA GLN A 111 36.20 1.16 15.00
C GLN A 111 35.95 0.43 16.33
N GLY A 112 34.71 0.03 16.60
CA GLY A 112 34.31 -0.63 17.84
C GLY A 112 34.07 0.32 19.00
N ASN A 113 34.04 1.64 18.77
CA ASN A 113 33.67 2.59 19.81
C ASN A 113 32.15 2.58 20.03
N LYS A 114 31.73 2.85 21.26
CA LYS A 114 30.31 2.93 21.60
C LYS A 114 29.67 4.16 20.93
N VAL A 115 28.57 3.94 20.24
CA VAL A 115 27.74 5.02 19.66
C VAL A 115 26.76 5.49 20.73
N TYR A 116 26.73 6.80 20.98
CA TYR A 116 25.80 7.43 21.91
C TYR A 116 24.66 8.08 21.13
N CYS A 117 23.60 7.31 20.88
CA CYS A 117 22.45 7.74 20.11
C CYS A 117 21.18 7.18 20.76
N GLU A 118 20.38 8.06 21.37
CA GLU A 118 19.21 7.69 22.16
C GLU A 118 17.92 8.24 21.51
N GLN A 119 16.91 7.38 21.43
CA GLN A 119 15.60 7.74 20.92
C GLN A 119 14.83 8.62 21.92
N PRO A 120 13.96 9.54 21.47
CA PRO A 120 13.52 9.78 20.09
C PRO A 120 14.36 10.83 19.32
N TYR A 121 15.39 11.38 19.95
CA TYR A 121 16.18 12.48 19.39
C TYR A 121 17.23 12.02 18.38
N CYS A 122 17.70 10.78 18.50
CA CYS A 122 18.68 10.17 17.62
C CYS A 122 18.27 8.74 17.29
N SER A 123 18.42 8.34 16.03
CA SER A 123 18.14 6.99 15.54
C SER A 123 18.93 6.69 14.26
N LEU A 124 18.83 5.45 13.78
CA LEU A 124 19.33 5.09 12.45
C LEU A 124 18.34 5.53 11.38
N HIS A 125 18.84 6.14 10.31
CA HIS A 125 18.06 6.59 9.17
C HIS A 125 18.64 6.02 7.88
N LEU A 126 17.77 5.52 6.99
CA LEU A 126 18.16 4.79 5.80
C LEU A 126 17.65 5.45 4.53
N HIS A 127 18.45 5.39 3.49
CA HIS A 127 18.02 5.73 2.14
C HIS A 127 17.23 4.54 1.57
N LEU A 128 15.91 4.71 1.41
CA LEU A 128 15.01 3.62 1.01
C LEU A 128 14.82 3.52 -0.51
N HIS A 129 15.37 4.46 -1.27
CA HIS A 129 15.21 4.49 -2.71
C HIS A 129 15.90 3.29 -3.39
N VAL A 130 15.09 2.50 -4.09
CA VAL A 130 15.56 1.39 -4.93
C VAL A 130 15.76 1.92 -6.34
N SER A 131 16.96 1.78 -6.89
CA SER A 131 17.22 2.18 -8.27
C SER A 131 16.47 1.27 -9.23
N GLU A 132 15.71 1.85 -10.16
CA GLU A 132 15.09 1.11 -11.27
C GLU A 132 16.13 0.54 -12.25
N ASN A 133 17.33 1.13 -12.27
CA ASN A 133 18.41 0.64 -13.09
C ASN A 133 19.02 -0.62 -12.46
N PRO A 134 18.84 -1.82 -13.05
CA PRO A 134 19.38 -3.08 -12.49
C PRO A 134 20.91 -3.11 -12.45
N TYR A 135 21.56 -2.18 -13.16
CA TYR A 135 23.02 -2.01 -13.22
C TYR A 135 23.55 -1.04 -12.15
N ALA A 136 22.68 -0.21 -11.57
CA ALA A 136 23.03 0.70 -10.49
C ALA A 136 22.78 0.03 -9.13
N SER A 137 23.61 0.35 -8.14
CA SER A 137 23.37 -0.14 -6.78
C SER A 137 22.23 0.62 -6.14
N GLY A 138 21.20 -0.12 -5.71
CA GLY A 138 20.15 0.42 -4.86
C GLY A 138 20.68 0.77 -3.47
N ASN A 139 20.02 1.70 -2.80
CA ASN A 139 20.39 2.11 -1.45
C ASN A 139 20.00 1.08 -0.39
N ILE A 140 19.04 0.20 -0.70
CA ILE A 140 18.56 -0.85 0.21
C ILE A 140 18.34 -2.16 -0.57
N VAL A 141 18.65 -3.30 0.06
CA VAL A 141 18.32 -4.62 -0.47
C VAL A 141 17.90 -5.58 0.64
N SER A 142 16.98 -6.46 0.28
CA SER A 142 16.59 -7.66 1.00
C SER A 142 16.18 -8.71 -0.04
N LYS A 143 16.28 -9.99 0.31
CA LYS A 143 15.92 -11.12 -0.56
C LYS A 143 15.13 -12.16 0.21
N ASP A 144 14.22 -12.83 -0.48
CA ASP A 144 13.48 -14.00 0.00
C ASP A 144 14.40 -15.17 0.36
N SER A 145 15.51 -15.34 -0.35
CA SER A 145 16.56 -16.33 -0.06
C SER A 145 17.41 -16.03 1.19
N ALA A 146 17.25 -14.86 1.80
CA ALA A 146 17.97 -14.46 3.01
C ALA A 146 17.05 -13.70 3.98
N PRO A 147 16.01 -14.37 4.51
CA PRO A 147 15.01 -13.72 5.35
C PRO A 147 15.66 -13.16 6.62
N GLY A 148 15.35 -11.89 6.89
CA GLY A 148 15.88 -11.14 8.04
C GLY A 148 17.18 -10.40 7.76
N VAL A 149 17.84 -10.65 6.63
CA VAL A 149 19.00 -9.87 6.21
C VAL A 149 18.54 -8.67 5.40
N ILE A 150 18.86 -7.47 5.89
CA ILE A 150 18.60 -6.20 5.20
C ILE A 150 19.90 -5.41 5.20
N ILE A 151 20.27 -4.87 4.06
CA ILE A 151 21.45 -4.02 3.91
C ILE A 151 20.97 -2.71 3.34
N ALA A 152 21.39 -1.61 3.95
CA ALA A 152 20.99 -0.29 3.53
C ALA A 152 22.09 0.74 3.75
N SER A 153 22.18 1.71 2.86
CA SER A 153 22.95 2.93 3.05
C SER A 153 22.15 3.89 3.93
N GLY A 154 22.83 4.57 4.84
CA GLY A 154 22.16 5.42 5.82
C GLY A 154 23.10 6.24 6.67
N VAL A 155 22.54 6.87 7.70
CA VAL A 155 23.24 7.71 8.67
C VAL A 155 22.63 7.54 10.06
N VAL A 156 23.45 7.71 11.09
CA VAL A 156 23.00 7.74 12.49
C VAL A 156 22.95 9.19 12.94
N GLY A 157 21.80 9.64 13.44
CA GLY A 157 21.63 11.03 13.83
C GLY A 157 20.17 11.40 14.12
N PRO A 158 19.87 12.71 14.16
CA PRO A 158 18.50 13.20 14.36
C PRO A 158 17.62 13.15 13.11
N GLU A 159 18.23 13.10 11.92
CA GLU A 159 17.53 13.08 10.63
C GLU A 159 18.36 12.39 9.53
N LEU A 160 17.70 12.03 8.43
CA LEU A 160 18.35 11.53 7.23
C LEU A 160 19.06 12.66 6.49
N ILE A 161 20.37 12.50 6.28
CA ILE A 161 21.21 13.41 5.49
C ILE A 161 21.90 12.66 4.34
N ASN A 162 22.25 13.40 3.28
CA ASN A 162 22.90 12.85 2.08
C ASN A 162 24.43 12.77 2.18
N ASN A 163 25.01 13.31 3.25
CA ASN A 163 26.46 13.33 3.46
C ASN A 163 26.88 12.29 4.50
N ASN A 164 28.12 11.81 4.43
CA ASN A 164 28.70 10.82 5.37
C ASN A 164 27.89 9.52 5.45
N VAL A 165 27.43 9.03 4.31
CA VAL A 165 26.59 7.83 4.23
C VAL A 165 27.43 6.59 4.48
N SER A 166 26.99 5.78 5.43
CA SER A 166 27.60 4.49 5.78
C SER A 166 26.66 3.34 5.43
N ILE A 167 27.21 2.14 5.28
CA ILE A 167 26.42 0.94 5.00
C ILE A 167 26.15 0.21 6.30
N PHE A 168 24.88 -0.08 6.54
CA PHE A 168 24.38 -0.83 7.68
C PHE A 168 23.81 -2.16 7.23
N ILE A 169 24.01 -3.18 8.06
CA ILE A 169 23.41 -4.51 7.90
C ILE A 169 22.64 -4.88 9.16
N THR A 170 21.51 -5.53 8.98
CA THR A 170 20.80 -6.27 10.02
C THR A 170 20.67 -7.71 9.56
N SER A 171 20.72 -8.65 10.50
CA SER A 171 20.48 -10.07 10.26
C SER A 171 19.25 -10.60 11.00
N ASP A 172 18.53 -9.72 11.71
CA ASP A 172 17.37 -10.05 12.53
C ASP A 172 16.14 -9.20 12.18
N ALA A 173 16.02 -8.84 10.90
CA ALA A 173 14.93 -8.03 10.33
C ALA A 173 14.78 -6.64 10.97
N GLY A 174 15.88 -5.97 11.27
CA GLY A 174 15.87 -4.56 11.71
C GLY A 174 15.67 -4.36 13.22
N ASN A 175 15.88 -5.41 14.04
CA ASN A 175 15.94 -5.25 15.49
C ASN A 175 17.33 -4.75 15.91
N THR A 176 18.39 -5.33 15.37
CA THR A 176 19.77 -4.91 15.58
C THR A 176 20.44 -4.57 14.25
N TRP A 177 21.15 -3.45 14.26
CA TRP A 177 21.91 -2.96 13.11
C TRP A 177 23.39 -2.90 13.45
N LYS A 178 24.22 -3.16 12.45
CA LYS A 178 25.67 -3.03 12.51
C LYS A 178 26.14 -2.16 11.35
N GLU A 179 27.04 -1.24 11.64
CA GLU A 179 27.77 -0.52 10.61
C GLU A 179 28.87 -1.44 10.06
N VAL A 180 29.00 -1.55 8.72
CA VAL A 180 29.96 -2.48 8.09
C VAL A 180 31.00 -1.79 7.22
N LEU A 181 30.62 -0.74 6.50
CA LEU A 181 31.47 -0.09 5.51
C LEU A 181 31.18 1.41 5.43
N PHE A 182 32.23 2.20 5.17
CA PHE A 182 32.15 3.62 4.85
C PHE A 182 32.35 3.82 3.34
N GLU A 183 31.40 4.49 2.70
CA GLU A 183 31.36 4.98 1.30
C GLU A 183 31.45 3.98 0.11
N ASN A 184 30.59 4.25 -0.90
CA ASN A 184 30.55 3.80 -2.31
C ASN A 184 30.64 2.30 -2.63
N CYS A 185 30.24 1.39 -1.74
CA CYS A 185 30.16 -0.02 -2.10
C CYS A 185 28.86 -0.39 -2.82
N LYS A 186 29.02 -0.86 -4.07
CA LYS A 186 28.00 -1.47 -4.90
C LYS A 186 27.68 -2.87 -4.38
N LEU A 187 26.40 -3.12 -4.15
CA LEU A 187 25.93 -4.32 -3.47
C LEU A 187 25.43 -5.36 -4.47
N SER A 188 25.91 -6.60 -4.34
CA SER A 188 25.41 -7.74 -5.12
C SER A 188 24.79 -8.80 -4.19
N SER A 189 23.58 -9.20 -4.58
CA SER A 189 22.61 -9.92 -3.73
C SER A 189 22.78 -11.45 -3.64
N LEU A 190 23.78 -12.03 -4.31
CA LEU A 190 23.92 -13.49 -4.38
C LEU A 190 24.60 -14.09 -3.13
N ILE A 191 25.63 -13.44 -2.58
CA ILE A 191 26.49 -13.96 -1.49
C ILE A 191 27.06 -12.80 -0.66
N LEU A 192 26.20 -11.92 -0.13
CA LEU A 192 26.60 -10.77 0.71
C LEU A 192 27.91 -10.12 0.24
N THR A 193 27.95 -9.81 -1.04
CA THR A 193 29.17 -9.39 -1.71
C THR A 193 29.12 -7.88 -1.86
N PHE A 194 30.11 -7.21 -1.29
CA PHE A 194 30.29 -5.78 -1.49
C PHE A 194 31.44 -5.57 -2.47
N ILE A 195 31.17 -4.82 -3.52
CA ILE A 195 32.22 -4.30 -4.39
C ILE A 195 32.34 -2.83 -4.11
N CYS A 196 33.40 -2.45 -3.42
CA CYS A 196 33.62 -1.06 -3.04
C CYS A 196 34.16 -0.28 -4.23
N ASP A 197 33.33 0.61 -4.78
CA ASP A 197 33.71 1.51 -5.85
C ASP A 197 34.53 2.63 -5.20
N ALA A 198 35.84 2.56 -5.36
CA ALA A 198 36.69 3.64 -4.92
C ALA A 198 36.77 4.70 -6.04
N PRO A 199 36.76 6.01 -5.71
CA PRO A 199 37.02 7.08 -6.68
C PRO A 199 38.41 6.97 -7.34
N HIS A 200 39.26 6.07 -6.83
CA HIS A 200 40.53 5.70 -7.41
C HIS A 200 40.58 4.20 -7.68
N PRO A 201 41.32 3.76 -8.72
CA PRO A 201 41.45 2.36 -9.04
C PRO A 201 42.03 1.55 -7.86
N THR A 202 41.23 0.68 -7.23
CA THR A 202 41.65 -0.10 -6.05
C THR A 202 42.26 -1.45 -6.40
N PRO A 203 43.35 -1.87 -5.73
CA PRO A 203 43.97 -3.19 -5.95
C PRO A 203 43.16 -4.38 -5.40
N HIS A 204 42.22 -4.15 -4.46
CA HIS A 204 41.35 -5.17 -3.86
C HIS A 204 39.89 -4.69 -3.82
N PRO A 205 39.15 -4.71 -4.94
CA PRO A 205 37.83 -4.08 -5.01
C PRO A 205 36.72 -4.96 -4.41
N LEU A 206 36.97 -6.26 -4.20
CA LEU A 206 35.96 -7.22 -3.76
C LEU A 206 36.07 -7.52 -2.26
N ARG A 207 34.98 -7.32 -1.53
CA ARG A 207 34.81 -7.75 -0.13
C ARG A 207 33.69 -8.79 -0.04
N LEU A 208 33.99 -9.91 0.60
CA LEU A 208 33.06 -11.02 0.78
C LEU A 208 32.85 -11.27 2.27
N SER A 209 31.61 -11.55 2.66
CA SER A 209 31.26 -12.03 4.00
C SER A 209 30.46 -13.33 3.89
N PHE A 210 30.83 -14.30 4.72
CA PHE A 210 30.14 -15.59 4.82
C PHE A 210 29.41 -15.75 6.17
N ASP A 211 29.36 -14.69 6.98
CA ASP A 211 28.83 -14.68 8.35
C ASP A 211 27.89 -13.50 8.60
N GLU A 212 27.13 -13.12 7.57
CA GLU A 212 26.10 -12.07 7.65
C GLU A 212 26.65 -10.70 8.04
N GLY A 213 27.84 -10.36 7.53
CA GLY A 213 28.52 -9.09 7.74
C GLY A 213 29.32 -9.00 9.05
N GLY A 214 29.57 -10.13 9.71
CA GLY A 214 30.44 -10.18 10.88
C GLY A 214 31.91 -9.93 10.53
N ASN A 215 32.41 -10.61 9.50
CA ASN A 215 33.77 -10.50 9.00
C ASN A 215 33.77 -10.30 7.48
N TRP A 216 34.79 -9.58 7.01
CA TRP A 216 34.95 -9.16 5.62
C TRP A 216 36.32 -9.55 5.08
N ASP A 217 36.35 -10.52 4.18
CA ASP A 217 37.56 -10.96 3.48
C ASP A 217 37.76 -10.16 2.19
N LYS A 218 39.00 -9.73 1.92
CA LYS A 218 39.36 -8.91 0.75
C LYS A 218 39.96 -9.78 -0.35
N TYR A 219 39.45 -9.65 -1.57
CA TYR A 219 39.92 -10.38 -2.74
C TYR A 219 40.25 -9.43 -3.88
N SER A 220 41.22 -9.85 -4.70
CA SER A 220 41.54 -9.19 -5.97
C SER A 220 41.08 -10.08 -7.12
N PHE A 221 40.34 -9.52 -8.07
CA PHE A 221 39.81 -10.22 -9.24
C PHE A 221 40.45 -9.77 -10.57
N THR A 222 41.29 -8.74 -10.54
CA THR A 222 42.07 -8.27 -11.70
C THR A 222 43.50 -7.99 -11.29
N SER A 223 44.44 -8.18 -12.21
CA SER A 223 45.83 -7.73 -12.03
C SER A 223 45.98 -6.21 -12.18
N SER A 224 45.08 -5.59 -12.94
CA SER A 224 45.09 -4.17 -13.26
C SER A 224 43.86 -3.50 -12.66
N PRO A 225 43.99 -2.37 -11.97
CA PRO A 225 42.84 -1.69 -11.35
C PRO A 225 41.74 -1.35 -12.35
N LEU A 226 40.48 -1.62 -11.99
CA LEU A 226 39.29 -1.46 -12.83
C LEU A 226 38.32 -0.46 -12.19
N TYR A 227 37.78 0.48 -12.95
CA TYR A 227 36.61 1.28 -12.55
C TYR A 227 35.37 0.41 -12.69
N VAL A 228 34.64 0.17 -11.60
CA VAL A 228 33.50 -0.74 -11.60
C VAL A 228 32.23 0.05 -11.89
N ASP A 229 31.60 -0.18 -13.04
CA ASP A 229 30.34 0.50 -13.37
C ASP A 229 29.13 -0.23 -12.78
N GLY A 230 29.17 -1.56 -12.71
CA GLY A 230 28.14 -2.32 -12.03
C GLY A 230 28.43 -3.81 -11.89
N VAL A 231 27.50 -4.49 -11.24
CA VAL A 231 27.63 -5.89 -10.84
C VAL A 231 26.31 -6.60 -11.10
N LEU A 232 26.39 -7.76 -11.75
CA LEU A 232 25.25 -8.61 -12.05
C LEU A 232 25.47 -9.97 -11.39
N GLY A 233 24.51 -10.40 -10.58
CA GLY A 233 24.35 -11.81 -10.26
C GLY A 233 23.50 -12.47 -11.34
N GLU A 234 23.87 -13.66 -11.79
CA GLU A 234 22.96 -14.45 -12.64
C GLU A 234 21.69 -14.77 -11.82
N PRO A 235 20.49 -14.64 -12.41
CA PRO A 235 19.24 -14.90 -11.70
C PRO A 235 19.11 -16.39 -11.38
N GLY A 236 19.11 -16.73 -10.08
CA GLY A 236 18.92 -18.10 -9.60
C GLY A 236 19.76 -18.37 -8.35
N GLU A 237 19.16 -19.02 -7.35
CA GLU A 237 19.80 -19.26 -6.03
C GLU A 237 20.94 -20.28 -6.09
N ASP A 238 20.91 -21.19 -7.06
CA ASP A 238 21.92 -22.24 -7.26
C ASP A 238 23.11 -21.76 -8.09
N ILE A 239 23.02 -20.56 -8.67
CA ILE A 239 24.04 -20.03 -9.57
C ILE A 239 25.01 -19.19 -8.75
N LEU A 240 26.26 -19.61 -8.69
CA LEU A 240 27.32 -18.96 -7.92
C LEU A 240 28.22 -18.10 -8.80
N ILE A 241 27.63 -17.45 -9.80
CA ILE A 241 28.34 -16.69 -10.82
C ILE A 241 27.98 -15.22 -10.66
N MET A 242 29.02 -14.39 -10.59
CA MET A 242 28.90 -12.94 -10.58
C MET A 242 29.65 -12.37 -11.77
N THR A 243 29.03 -11.42 -12.47
CA THR A 243 29.65 -10.70 -13.57
C THR A 243 29.81 -9.24 -13.17
N ILE A 244 31.05 -8.76 -13.18
CA ILE A 244 31.39 -7.37 -12.95
C ILE A 244 31.69 -6.75 -14.31
N PHE A 245 31.16 -5.56 -14.58
CA PHE A 245 31.50 -4.82 -15.79
C PHE A 245 32.01 -3.43 -15.44
N GLY A 246 32.96 -2.95 -16.24
CA GLY A 246 33.69 -1.73 -15.95
C GLY A 246 34.66 -1.35 -17.05
N HIS A 247 35.56 -0.41 -16.75
CA HIS A 247 36.57 0.06 -17.69
C HIS A 247 37.91 0.32 -16.98
N PHE A 248 39.04 0.11 -17.66
CA PHE A 248 40.37 0.39 -17.08
C PHE A 248 40.69 1.88 -17.01
N SER A 249 40.06 2.68 -17.87
CA SER A 249 40.15 4.14 -17.91
C SER A 249 38.94 4.70 -18.65
N HIS A 250 38.60 5.96 -18.46
CA HIS A 250 37.46 6.59 -19.15
C HIS A 250 37.54 6.57 -20.69
N ARG A 251 38.69 6.18 -21.28
CA ARG A 251 38.87 6.02 -22.73
C ARG A 251 39.10 4.57 -23.16
N ALA A 252 39.11 3.63 -22.21
CA ALA A 252 39.29 2.21 -22.50
C ALA A 252 37.96 1.56 -22.88
N GLU A 253 38.07 0.44 -23.59
CA GLU A 253 36.93 -0.42 -23.88
C GLU A 253 36.39 -1.09 -22.61
N TRP A 254 35.08 -1.40 -22.64
CA TRP A 254 34.41 -2.15 -21.59
C TRP A 254 35.07 -3.50 -21.35
N GLN A 255 35.18 -3.86 -20.08
CA GLN A 255 35.69 -5.14 -19.60
C GLN A 255 34.61 -5.84 -18.82
N LEU A 256 34.51 -7.16 -19.00
CA LEU A 256 33.65 -8.03 -18.22
C LEU A 256 34.51 -9.03 -17.47
N VAL A 257 34.36 -9.07 -16.15
CA VAL A 257 35.00 -10.06 -15.29
C VAL A 257 33.92 -10.99 -14.76
N LYS A 258 34.03 -12.26 -15.15
CA LYS A 258 33.19 -13.34 -14.61
C LYS A 258 33.91 -13.99 -13.43
N ILE A 259 33.29 -13.95 -12.26
CA ILE A 259 33.74 -14.62 -11.04
C ILE A 259 32.85 -15.83 -10.79
N ASP A 260 33.50 -16.97 -10.56
CA ASP A 260 32.86 -18.25 -10.28
C ASP A 260 33.19 -18.68 -8.85
N PHE A 261 32.19 -18.63 -7.96
CA PHE A 261 32.36 -18.97 -6.55
C PHE A 261 32.25 -20.48 -6.26
N ARG A 262 32.01 -21.34 -7.26
CA ARG A 262 31.90 -22.80 -7.06
C ARG A 262 33.14 -23.42 -6.41
N SER A 263 34.31 -22.81 -6.59
CA SER A 263 35.57 -23.25 -5.97
C SER A 263 35.60 -23.04 -4.45
N ILE A 264 34.86 -22.06 -3.93
CA ILE A 264 34.74 -21.75 -2.49
C ILE A 264 33.70 -22.68 -1.85
N PHE A 265 32.59 -22.95 -2.56
CA PHE A 265 31.50 -23.77 -2.06
C PHE A 265 31.60 -25.22 -2.56
N GLN A 266 32.41 -26.02 -1.88
CA GLN A 266 32.76 -27.39 -2.31
C GLN A 266 31.65 -28.43 -2.10
N ARG A 267 30.63 -28.12 -1.27
CA ARG A 267 29.55 -29.05 -0.92
C ARG A 267 28.19 -28.36 -0.85
N ARG A 268 27.12 -29.15 -0.95
CA ARG A 268 25.75 -28.68 -0.66
C ARG A 268 25.51 -28.62 0.86
N CYS A 269 24.65 -27.70 1.27
CA CYS A 269 24.25 -27.57 2.67
C CYS A 269 23.38 -28.76 3.08
N GLY A 270 23.65 -29.33 4.25
CA GLY A 270 22.80 -30.31 4.91
C GLY A 270 22.00 -29.66 6.05
N SER A 271 21.06 -30.38 6.66
CA SER A 271 20.26 -29.88 7.78
C SER A 271 21.09 -29.38 8.97
N GLU A 272 22.25 -30.00 9.23
CA GLU A 272 23.17 -29.66 10.33
C GLU A 272 23.83 -28.28 10.19
N ASP A 273 23.85 -27.75 8.97
CA ASP A 273 24.44 -26.45 8.64
C ASP A 273 23.50 -25.28 8.96
N TYR A 274 22.23 -25.57 9.21
CA TYR A 274 21.21 -24.58 9.49
C TYR A 274 21.00 -24.39 10.99
N VAL A 275 20.63 -23.17 11.36
CA VAL A 275 20.16 -22.79 12.68
C VAL A 275 18.78 -22.17 12.54
N THR A 276 17.88 -22.49 13.47
CA THR A 276 16.56 -21.90 13.51
C THR A 276 16.63 -20.52 14.16
N TRP A 277 16.20 -19.49 13.42
CA TRP A 277 16.01 -18.14 13.91
C TRP A 277 14.53 -17.82 14.05
N GLN A 278 14.14 -17.25 15.18
CA GLN A 278 12.78 -16.85 15.47
C GLN A 278 12.61 -15.35 15.24
N LEU A 279 11.65 -14.96 14.40
CA LEU A 279 11.32 -13.57 14.19
C LEU A 279 10.71 -12.97 15.47
N HIS A 280 11.19 -11.80 15.85
CA HIS A 280 10.63 -11.03 16.95
C HIS A 280 10.63 -9.52 16.63
N ASN A 281 9.86 -8.75 17.39
CA ASN A 281 9.91 -7.30 17.42
C ASN A 281 10.19 -6.87 18.86
N GLN A 282 11.42 -6.38 19.14
CA GLN A 282 11.83 -5.98 20.50
C GLN A 282 11.56 -7.04 21.60
N GLY A 283 11.70 -8.33 21.26
CA GLY A 283 11.43 -9.46 22.16
C GLY A 283 10.03 -10.06 22.03
N GLU A 284 9.08 -9.37 21.41
CA GLU A 284 7.75 -9.93 21.12
C GLU A 284 7.81 -10.89 19.93
N VAL A 285 7.45 -12.15 20.17
CA VAL A 285 7.58 -13.22 19.18
C VAL A 285 6.31 -13.50 18.38
N CYS A 286 5.18 -12.96 18.82
CA CYS A 286 3.90 -13.16 18.15
C CYS A 286 3.60 -11.99 17.24
N ILE A 287 3.88 -12.15 15.94
CA ILE A 287 3.71 -11.09 14.96
C ILE A 287 2.59 -11.53 14.01
N MET A 288 1.56 -10.69 13.87
CA MET A 288 0.37 -11.01 13.07
C MET A 288 -0.30 -12.33 13.50
N GLY A 289 -0.35 -12.58 14.81
CA GLY A 289 -1.00 -13.75 15.40
C GLY A 289 -0.28 -15.09 15.21
N MET A 290 1.00 -15.08 14.84
CA MET A 290 1.80 -16.29 14.61
C MET A 290 3.25 -16.11 15.08
N LYS A 291 3.88 -17.18 15.54
CA LYS A 291 5.34 -17.21 15.71
C LYS A 291 5.96 -17.79 14.45
N ARG A 292 6.92 -17.07 13.86
CA ARG A 292 7.58 -17.43 12.61
C ARG A 292 9.01 -17.88 12.88
N PHE A 293 9.38 -19.03 12.33
CA PHE A 293 10.72 -19.59 12.40
C PHE A 293 11.30 -19.69 10.99
N PHE A 294 12.54 -19.25 10.86
CA PHE A 294 13.29 -19.29 9.61
C PHE A 294 14.57 -20.11 9.80
N GLN A 295 14.96 -20.84 8.77
CA GLN A 295 16.24 -21.53 8.75
C GLN A 295 17.29 -20.59 8.16
N LYS A 296 18.34 -20.32 8.94
CA LYS A 296 19.50 -19.53 8.53
C LYS A 296 20.73 -20.42 8.50
N LEU A 297 21.70 -20.12 7.64
CA LEU A 297 22.98 -20.81 7.71
C LEU A 297 23.72 -20.41 8.98
N ARG A 298 24.37 -21.36 9.63
CA ARG A 298 25.29 -21.07 10.73
C ARG A 298 26.46 -20.23 10.20
N ALA A 299 26.93 -19.29 11.02
CA ALA A 299 28.05 -18.45 10.68
C ALA A 299 29.28 -19.28 10.27
N ASN A 300 30.00 -18.81 9.24
CA ASN A 300 31.21 -19.43 8.67
C ASN A 300 31.00 -20.78 7.96
N VAL A 301 29.76 -21.23 7.76
CA VAL A 301 29.51 -22.43 6.96
C VAL A 301 29.57 -22.08 5.46
N GLN A 302 30.48 -22.74 4.75
CA GLN A 302 30.68 -22.59 3.31
C GLN A 302 30.04 -23.77 2.58
N CYS A 303 28.77 -23.63 2.21
CA CYS A 303 28.06 -24.60 1.40
C CYS A 303 27.08 -23.93 0.43
N VAL A 304 26.76 -24.61 -0.68
CA VAL A 304 25.75 -24.16 -1.64
C VAL A 304 24.37 -24.50 -1.08
N LYS A 305 23.51 -23.48 -0.92
CA LYS A 305 22.10 -23.69 -0.59
C LYS A 305 21.42 -24.40 -1.78
N ALA A 306 20.52 -25.33 -1.50
CA ALA A 306 19.65 -25.90 -2.53
C ALA A 306 18.40 -25.02 -2.64
N GLY A 307 18.03 -24.59 -3.86
CA GLY A 307 16.92 -23.65 -4.13
C GLY A 307 15.51 -24.07 -3.67
N ASP A 308 15.37 -25.25 -3.07
CA ASP A 308 14.12 -25.90 -2.69
C ASP A 308 13.97 -26.17 -1.18
N GLN A 309 14.89 -25.67 -0.33
CA GLN A 309 14.89 -25.94 1.12
C GLN A 309 14.52 -24.76 2.04
N PHE A 310 14.16 -23.59 1.50
CA PHE A 310 13.70 -22.48 2.33
C PHE A 310 12.27 -22.68 2.84
N ILE A 311 12.15 -23.51 3.87
CA ILE A 311 10.89 -23.65 4.60
C ILE A 311 10.86 -22.57 5.68
N SER A 312 10.13 -21.47 5.42
CA SER A 312 9.59 -20.70 6.53
C SER A 312 8.64 -21.63 7.29
N GLN A 313 9.10 -22.13 8.45
CA GLN A 313 8.29 -23.03 9.24
C GLN A 313 7.39 -22.16 10.10
N MET A 314 6.14 -22.00 9.65
CA MET A 314 5.09 -21.39 10.47
C MET A 314 4.81 -22.33 11.65
N SER A 315 4.84 -21.80 12.86
CA SER A 315 4.39 -22.53 14.05
C SER A 315 2.94 -22.22 14.39
N ASP A 316 2.47 -22.80 15.49
CA ASP A 316 1.12 -22.65 16.01
C ASP A 316 0.70 -21.17 16.17
N SER A 317 -0.56 -20.91 15.86
CA SER A 317 -1.22 -19.63 16.03
C SER A 317 -1.19 -19.18 17.49
N CYS A 318 -0.92 -17.90 17.73
CA CYS A 318 -1.01 -17.31 19.06
C CYS A 318 -2.47 -17.07 19.46
N LEU A 319 -2.69 -16.77 20.74
CA LEU A 319 -3.94 -16.18 21.20
C LEU A 319 -4.06 -14.74 20.72
N CYS A 320 -5.25 -14.34 20.29
CA CYS A 320 -5.52 -12.96 19.88
C CYS A 320 -5.39 -11.99 21.06
N THR A 321 -4.68 -10.90 20.83
CA THR A 321 -4.45 -9.79 21.76
C THR A 321 -4.96 -8.49 21.17
N GLU A 322 -4.93 -7.38 21.92
CA GLU A 322 -5.25 -6.06 21.39
C GLU A 322 -4.33 -5.65 20.22
N ALA A 323 -3.10 -6.17 20.18
CA ALA A 323 -2.12 -5.95 19.11
C ALA A 323 -2.49 -6.64 17.77
N ASP A 324 -3.54 -7.47 17.76
CA ASP A 324 -4.06 -8.13 16.56
C ASP A 324 -5.27 -7.41 15.91
N PHE A 325 -5.81 -6.36 16.55
CA PHE A 325 -6.96 -5.58 16.06
C PHE A 325 -6.61 -4.12 15.74
N GLU A 326 -7.01 -3.66 14.57
CA GLU A 326 -6.85 -2.26 14.13
C GLU A 326 -8.19 -1.50 14.15
N CYS A 327 -8.13 -0.18 14.02
CA CYS A 327 -9.33 0.64 13.92
C CYS A 327 -10.03 0.40 12.58
N ASP A 328 -11.35 0.28 12.63
CA ASP A 328 -12.16 0.07 11.43
C ASP A 328 -12.35 1.39 10.64
N TYR A 329 -12.89 1.30 9.44
CA TYR A 329 -13.12 2.47 8.60
C TYR A 329 -14.00 3.51 9.32
N GLY A 330 -13.53 4.76 9.35
CA GLY A 330 -14.19 5.84 10.06
C GLY A 330 -13.87 5.93 11.55
N PHE A 331 -12.99 5.07 12.07
CA PHE A 331 -12.49 5.15 13.43
C PHE A 331 -11.00 5.52 13.43
N GLU A 332 -10.61 6.36 14.38
CA GLU A 332 -9.25 6.85 14.55
C GLU A 332 -8.70 6.41 15.91
N ARG A 333 -7.42 6.05 15.92
CA ARG A 333 -6.72 5.64 17.12
C ARG A 333 -6.45 6.85 18.00
N GLN A 334 -6.91 6.77 19.25
CA GLN A 334 -6.73 7.80 20.26
C GLN A 334 -5.40 7.63 21.00
N VAL A 335 -5.03 8.63 21.80
CA VAL A 335 -3.77 8.64 22.58
C VAL A 335 -3.70 7.48 23.58
N ASP A 336 -4.84 7.03 24.10
CA ASP A 336 -4.95 5.87 25.00
C ASP A 336 -4.89 4.52 24.26
N GLY A 337 -4.74 4.53 22.93
CA GLY A 337 -4.73 3.36 22.07
C GLY A 337 -6.10 2.82 21.69
N SER A 338 -7.19 3.41 22.19
CA SER A 338 -8.56 3.03 21.83
C SER A 338 -8.94 3.54 20.44
N CYS A 339 -9.93 2.91 19.80
CA CYS A 339 -10.48 3.37 18.53
C CYS A 339 -11.79 4.11 18.80
N ALA A 340 -11.84 5.38 18.42
CA ALA A 340 -13.03 6.21 18.55
C ALA A 340 -13.50 6.66 17.16
N PRO A 341 -14.81 6.87 16.94
CA PRO A 341 -15.29 7.34 15.66
C PRO A 341 -14.68 8.71 15.36
N ALA A 342 -14.15 8.86 14.16
CA ALA A 342 -13.64 10.13 13.68
C ALA A 342 -14.76 11.16 13.65
N PHE A 343 -14.43 12.44 13.82
CA PHE A 343 -15.44 13.52 13.89
C PHE A 343 -16.38 13.57 12.67
N TRP A 344 -15.90 13.09 11.53
CA TRP A 344 -16.58 13.08 10.23
C TRP A 344 -17.41 11.84 9.97
N PHE A 345 -17.13 10.78 10.72
CA PHE A 345 -17.78 9.51 10.59
C PHE A 345 -18.85 9.41 11.66
N VAL A 346 -20.10 9.44 11.23
CA VAL A 346 -21.20 9.03 12.09
C VAL A 346 -21.29 7.51 11.92
N PRO A 347 -21.13 6.71 12.99
CA PRO A 347 -21.41 5.29 12.96
C PRO A 347 -22.91 5.10 12.68
N SER A 348 -23.30 5.20 11.42
CA SER A 348 -24.67 4.94 10.99
C SER A 348 -24.86 3.43 10.99
N ALA A 349 -25.89 2.97 11.69
CA ALA A 349 -26.22 1.56 11.92
C ALA A 349 -26.76 0.84 10.67
N THR A 350 -26.31 1.20 9.47
CA THR A 350 -26.77 0.57 8.23
C THR A 350 -25.71 0.69 7.15
N SER A 351 -25.25 -0.46 6.67
CA SER A 351 -24.71 -0.57 5.31
C SER A 351 -25.70 0.04 4.31
N PRO A 352 -25.27 0.69 3.21
CA PRO A 352 -26.17 1.13 2.14
C PRO A 352 -27.06 -0.02 1.61
N ASP A 353 -26.57 -1.26 1.74
CA ASP A 353 -27.26 -2.48 1.30
C ASP A 353 -28.11 -3.15 2.41
N CYS A 354 -28.32 -2.50 3.56
CA CYS A 354 -29.07 -3.10 4.68
C CYS A 354 -30.57 -3.04 4.41
N THR A 355 -31.18 -4.18 4.04
CA THR A 355 -32.64 -4.22 3.84
C THR A 355 -33.40 -4.44 5.15
N THR A 356 -34.60 -3.85 5.26
CA THR A 356 -35.40 -3.95 6.49
C THR A 356 -35.79 -5.40 6.79
N GLY A 357 -35.32 -5.93 7.93
CA GLY A 357 -35.58 -7.30 8.37
C GLY A 357 -34.32 -8.18 8.40
N ASP A 358 -33.29 -7.81 7.63
CA ASP A 358 -32.00 -8.49 7.66
C ASP A 358 -31.21 -8.17 8.93
N THR A 359 -30.22 -9.02 9.22
CA THR A 359 -29.21 -8.73 10.24
C THR A 359 -27.90 -8.34 9.57
N PHE A 360 -27.27 -7.30 10.09
CA PHE A 360 -25.93 -6.90 9.69
C PHE A 360 -24.97 -6.98 10.88
N LEU A 361 -23.69 -7.03 10.59
CA LEU A 361 -22.63 -6.97 11.58
C LEU A 361 -22.25 -5.50 11.76
N ASN A 362 -22.68 -4.92 12.88
CA ASN A 362 -22.28 -3.57 13.27
C ASN A 362 -20.87 -3.60 13.85
N THR A 363 -20.04 -2.67 13.40
CA THR A 363 -18.66 -2.56 13.86
C THR A 363 -18.63 -1.99 15.29
N THR A 364 -17.71 -2.49 16.11
CA THR A 364 -17.42 -1.89 17.42
C THR A 364 -16.35 -0.79 17.32
N GLY A 365 -15.94 -0.44 16.10
CA GLY A 365 -14.81 0.45 15.82
C GLY A 365 -13.47 -0.27 15.67
N TYR A 366 -13.47 -1.60 15.86
CA TYR A 366 -12.31 -2.45 15.74
C TYR A 366 -12.56 -3.53 14.71
N ARG A 367 -11.49 -3.93 14.03
CA ARG A 367 -11.47 -5.09 13.16
C ARG A 367 -10.19 -5.87 13.35
N LYS A 368 -10.23 -7.17 13.09
CA LYS A 368 -9.02 -7.99 13.10
C LYS A 368 -8.15 -7.59 11.92
N ALA A 369 -6.86 -7.36 12.16
CA ALA A 369 -5.91 -7.03 11.10
C ALA A 369 -5.94 -8.11 10.02
N LEU A 370 -5.98 -7.70 8.76
CA LEU A 370 -6.05 -8.64 7.64
C LEU A 370 -4.77 -9.48 7.57
N SER A 371 -4.94 -10.76 7.19
CA SER A 371 -3.89 -11.79 7.20
C SER A 371 -3.33 -12.15 8.58
N ASN A 372 -3.90 -11.62 9.67
CA ASN A 372 -3.58 -12.04 11.03
C ASN A 372 -4.17 -13.43 11.32
N LYS A 373 -3.34 -14.37 11.78
CA LYS A 373 -3.75 -15.77 12.04
C LYS A 373 -3.91 -16.11 13.53
N CYS A 374 -4.09 -15.11 14.39
CA CYS A 374 -4.36 -15.37 15.81
C CYS A 374 -5.64 -16.20 15.99
N THR A 375 -5.67 -16.98 17.07
CA THR A 375 -6.78 -17.87 17.46
C THR A 375 -7.30 -17.53 18.84
N GLY A 376 -8.48 -18.05 19.20
CA GLY A 376 -9.14 -17.76 20.46
C GLY A 376 -10.31 -16.80 20.32
N ALA A 377 -11.19 -16.77 21.32
CA ALA A 377 -12.33 -15.87 21.35
C ALA A 377 -11.83 -14.43 21.44
N SER A 378 -11.99 -13.67 20.36
CA SER A 378 -11.89 -12.22 20.37
C SER A 378 -12.79 -11.70 21.48
N LEU A 379 -12.24 -10.90 22.40
CA LEU A 379 -13.04 -10.26 23.46
C LEU A 379 -14.28 -9.62 22.83
N ALA A 380 -15.43 -9.67 23.51
CA ALA A 380 -16.68 -9.08 23.01
C ALA A 380 -16.54 -7.58 22.62
N LYS A 381 -15.48 -6.91 23.08
CA LYS A 381 -15.04 -5.57 22.67
C LYS A 381 -14.65 -5.49 21.19
N TYR A 382 -13.91 -6.46 20.67
CA TYR A 382 -13.31 -6.43 19.31
C TYR A 382 -14.12 -7.18 18.25
N SER A 383 -15.15 -7.91 18.67
CA SER A 383 -16.00 -8.67 17.76
C SER A 383 -17.15 -7.80 17.28
N PRO A 384 -17.50 -7.83 15.98
CA PRO A 384 -18.66 -7.11 15.49
C PRO A 384 -19.94 -7.64 16.15
N ARG A 385 -20.91 -6.76 16.34
CA ARG A 385 -22.18 -7.08 16.99
C ARG A 385 -23.25 -7.32 15.93
N GLN A 386 -23.97 -8.42 16.05
CA GLN A 386 -25.10 -8.69 15.18
C GLN A 386 -26.27 -7.79 15.58
N GLU A 387 -26.69 -6.91 14.68
CA GLU A 387 -27.81 -6.00 14.86
C GLU A 387 -28.81 -6.18 13.72
N LYS A 388 -30.08 -5.86 13.98
CA LYS A 388 -31.11 -5.85 12.93
C LYS A 388 -31.03 -4.54 12.17
N CYS A 389 -31.17 -4.58 10.85
CA CYS A 389 -31.25 -3.36 10.05
C CYS A 389 -32.42 -2.50 10.56
N PRO A 390 -32.18 -1.27 11.03
CA PRO A 390 -33.24 -0.36 11.43
C PRO A 390 -34.08 0.03 10.21
N SER A 391 -35.39 0.19 10.41
CA SER A 391 -36.25 0.81 9.40
C SER A 391 -35.90 2.30 9.32
N GLN A 392 -35.61 2.79 8.12
CA GLN A 392 -35.26 4.19 7.86
C GLN A 392 -36.27 4.84 6.91
N ALA A 393 -36.53 6.14 7.08
CA ALA A 393 -37.29 6.91 6.11
C ALA A 393 -36.50 7.02 4.78
N PRO A 394 -37.14 7.07 3.61
CA PRO A 394 -36.45 7.20 2.34
C PRO A 394 -35.65 8.51 2.32
N LYS A 395 -34.39 8.46 1.89
CA LYS A 395 -33.53 9.64 1.67
C LYS A 395 -32.57 9.43 0.51
N GLY A 396 -32.15 10.53 -0.10
CA GLY A 396 -31.17 10.52 -1.19
C GLY A 396 -31.79 10.02 -2.49
N LEU A 397 -33.07 10.30 -2.73
CA LEU A 397 -33.75 9.92 -3.96
C LEU A 397 -33.18 10.71 -5.15
N GLN A 398 -32.74 9.99 -6.16
CA GLN A 398 -32.20 10.55 -7.40
C GLN A 398 -33.01 10.05 -8.60
N LEU A 399 -33.15 10.92 -9.61
CA LEU A 399 -33.92 10.66 -10.82
C LEU A 399 -33.13 11.12 -12.03
N PHE A 400 -32.91 10.20 -12.98
CA PHE A 400 -32.14 10.45 -14.20
C PHE A 400 -32.86 9.87 -15.42
N THR A 401 -32.49 10.33 -16.62
CA THR A 401 -32.84 9.65 -17.87
C THR A 401 -31.73 8.67 -18.25
N SER A 402 -32.06 7.55 -18.89
CA SER A 402 -31.06 6.56 -19.31
C SER A 402 -30.02 7.11 -20.29
N GLU A 403 -30.36 8.15 -21.05
CA GLU A 403 -29.45 8.84 -21.98
C GLU A 403 -28.62 9.94 -21.31
N GLY A 404 -28.86 10.25 -20.03
CA GLY A 404 -28.19 11.33 -19.31
C GLY A 404 -28.53 12.74 -19.81
N THR A 405 -29.52 12.88 -20.70
CA THR A 405 -29.94 14.17 -21.27
C THR A 405 -31.32 14.60 -20.76
N LEU A 406 -31.51 15.92 -20.64
CA LEU A 406 -32.80 16.53 -20.26
C LEU A 406 -33.64 16.91 -21.48
N VAL A 407 -33.40 16.26 -22.63
CA VAL A 407 -34.09 16.52 -23.89
C VAL A 407 -34.56 15.20 -24.49
N ALA A 408 -35.83 15.11 -24.84
CA ALA A 408 -36.41 13.94 -25.49
C ALA A 408 -37.06 14.31 -26.83
N THR A 409 -37.18 13.32 -27.72
CA THR A 409 -37.91 13.50 -28.98
C THR A 409 -39.38 13.13 -28.79
N LEU A 410 -40.29 13.89 -29.39
CA LEU A 410 -41.71 13.53 -29.42
C LEU A 410 -41.91 12.11 -29.96
N GLY A 411 -42.67 11.27 -29.25
CA GLY A 411 -42.95 9.89 -29.66
C GLY A 411 -41.80 8.88 -29.43
N SER A 412 -40.65 9.28 -28.90
CA SER A 412 -39.61 8.33 -28.47
C SER A 412 -39.88 7.82 -27.06
N ASN A 413 -39.41 6.60 -26.78
CA ASN A 413 -39.48 6.01 -25.45
C ASN A 413 -38.38 6.59 -24.55
N VAL A 414 -38.77 7.32 -23.51
CA VAL A 414 -37.86 7.86 -22.50
C VAL A 414 -37.84 6.91 -21.32
N THR A 415 -36.65 6.44 -20.93
CA THR A 415 -36.48 5.59 -19.75
C THR A 415 -35.96 6.43 -18.59
N PHE A 416 -36.67 6.41 -17.47
CA PHE A 416 -36.32 7.09 -16.23
C PHE A 416 -35.75 6.09 -15.22
N LEU A 417 -34.54 6.38 -14.74
CA LEU A 417 -33.86 5.60 -13.72
C LEU A 417 -34.04 6.29 -12.37
N VAL A 418 -34.52 5.54 -11.38
CA VAL A 418 -34.73 6.02 -10.01
C VAL A 418 -33.77 5.28 -9.09
N PHE A 419 -33.00 6.04 -8.31
CA PHE A 419 -32.07 5.49 -7.33
C PHE A 419 -32.41 6.04 -5.95
N LEU A 420 -32.39 5.19 -4.93
CA LEU A 420 -32.66 5.57 -3.54
C LEU A 420 -31.48 5.13 -2.68
N GLU A 421 -30.91 6.06 -1.92
CA GLU A 421 -29.71 5.82 -1.12
C GLU A 421 -30.02 5.17 0.25
N GLU A 422 -31.08 5.61 0.93
CA GLU A 422 -31.50 5.08 2.24
C GLU A 422 -33.00 4.73 2.25
N GLY A 423 -33.40 3.79 3.11
CA GLY A 423 -34.82 3.43 3.32
C GLY A 423 -35.34 2.34 2.36
N LEU A 424 -34.46 1.48 1.85
CA LEU A 424 -34.80 0.29 1.08
C LEU A 424 -35.42 -0.78 2.00
N GLY A 425 -36.74 -0.76 2.09
CA GLY A 425 -37.53 -1.74 2.84
C GLY A 425 -38.64 -2.34 1.98
N SER A 426 -39.14 -3.51 2.36
CA SER A 426 -40.23 -4.23 1.69
C SER A 426 -41.57 -3.48 1.61
N MET A 427 -41.67 -2.28 2.20
CA MET A 427 -42.84 -1.41 2.20
C MET A 427 -42.57 0.02 1.70
N THR A 428 -41.48 0.26 0.97
CA THR A 428 -41.20 1.57 0.37
C THR A 428 -41.81 1.67 -1.03
N SER A 429 -42.85 2.49 -1.18
CA SER A 429 -43.48 2.75 -2.46
C SER A 429 -42.77 3.89 -3.21
N VAL A 430 -42.57 3.72 -4.52
CA VAL A 430 -41.96 4.71 -5.40
C VAL A 430 -42.93 5.10 -6.50
N THR A 431 -43.25 6.39 -6.58
CA THR A 431 -44.16 6.95 -7.58
C THR A 431 -43.41 7.90 -8.48
N VAL A 432 -43.48 7.68 -9.79
CA VAL A 432 -42.94 8.57 -10.82
C VAL A 432 -44.10 9.25 -11.54
N ASP A 433 -44.18 10.57 -11.39
CA ASP A 433 -45.11 11.46 -12.11
C ASP A 433 -44.38 12.09 -13.29
N PHE A 434 -44.90 11.93 -14.50
CA PHE A 434 -44.26 12.39 -15.74
C PHE A 434 -44.57 13.85 -16.09
N GLY A 435 -45.41 14.53 -15.30
CA GLY A 435 -45.77 15.94 -15.50
C GLY A 435 -46.79 16.19 -16.61
N ASP A 436 -47.35 15.14 -17.22
CA ASP A 436 -48.39 15.19 -18.25
C ASP A 436 -49.75 14.66 -17.75
N GLY A 437 -49.87 14.44 -16.43
CA GLY A 437 -51.03 13.85 -15.77
C GLY A 437 -50.97 12.32 -15.65
N THR A 438 -49.92 11.67 -16.16
CA THR A 438 -49.67 10.25 -15.93
C THR A 438 -48.65 10.04 -14.82
N ALA A 439 -48.93 9.08 -13.94
CA ALA A 439 -48.02 8.67 -12.88
C ALA A 439 -48.07 7.16 -12.70
N ILE A 440 -46.93 6.54 -12.41
CA ILE A 440 -46.82 5.11 -12.16
C ILE A 440 -46.24 4.91 -10.77
N SER A 441 -46.85 4.02 -9.99
CA SER A 441 -46.40 3.67 -8.64
C SER A 441 -45.99 2.21 -8.56
N TYR A 442 -44.89 1.95 -7.85
CA TYR A 442 -44.33 0.63 -7.59
C TYR A 442 -44.18 0.42 -6.09
N VAL A 443 -44.34 -0.82 -5.64
CA VAL A 443 -44.30 -1.18 -4.20
C VAL A 443 -42.87 -1.56 -3.74
N ASN A 444 -41.94 -1.79 -4.68
CA ASN A 444 -40.54 -2.11 -4.39
C ASN A 444 -39.61 -1.53 -5.47
N ILE A 445 -38.44 -1.01 -5.08
CA ILE A 445 -37.45 -0.41 -6.01
C ILE A 445 -36.94 -1.43 -7.03
N SER A 446 -36.80 -2.70 -6.63
CA SER A 446 -36.30 -3.79 -7.50
C SER A 446 -37.21 -4.04 -8.71
N SER A 447 -38.43 -3.51 -8.68
CA SER A 447 -39.37 -3.55 -9.80
C SER A 447 -39.05 -2.50 -10.88
N ILE A 448 -38.09 -1.60 -10.62
CA ILE A 448 -37.71 -0.45 -11.44
C ILE A 448 -36.22 -0.53 -11.86
N ASP A 449 -35.51 -1.64 -11.61
CA ASP A 449 -34.08 -1.76 -11.96
C ASP A 449 -33.81 -1.52 -13.47
N ASP A 450 -34.76 -1.90 -14.34
CA ASP A 450 -34.70 -1.66 -15.80
C ASP A 450 -35.17 -0.25 -16.24
N GLY A 451 -35.57 0.58 -15.27
CA GLY A 451 -36.11 1.94 -15.47
C GLY A 451 -37.58 1.98 -15.88
N VAL A 452 -38.23 3.12 -15.62
CA VAL A 452 -39.63 3.38 -15.98
C VAL A 452 -39.71 4.05 -17.36
N LYS A 453 -40.42 3.41 -18.28
CA LYS A 453 -40.54 3.86 -19.67
C LYS A 453 -41.79 4.72 -19.89
N HIS A 454 -41.66 5.84 -20.60
CA HIS A 454 -42.77 6.72 -20.94
C HIS A 454 -42.63 7.35 -22.32
N ILE A 455 -43.76 7.65 -22.98
CA ILE A 455 -43.80 8.27 -24.31
C ILE A 455 -44.66 9.54 -24.24
N TYR A 456 -44.04 10.68 -24.53
CA TYR A 456 -44.73 11.97 -24.55
C TYR A 456 -45.45 12.20 -25.88
N SER A 457 -46.71 12.65 -25.80
CA SER A 457 -47.59 12.90 -26.95
C SER A 457 -47.65 14.36 -27.40
N LYS A 458 -47.15 15.30 -26.59
CA LYS A 458 -47.11 16.74 -26.91
C LYS A 458 -45.71 17.31 -26.69
N VAL A 459 -45.33 18.32 -27.48
CA VAL A 459 -44.10 19.09 -27.27
C VAL A 459 -44.28 20.04 -26.10
N GLY A 460 -43.22 20.23 -25.30
CA GLY A 460 -43.28 21.08 -24.11
C GLY A 460 -42.18 20.77 -23.10
N ILE A 461 -42.21 21.52 -22.01
CA ILE A 461 -41.36 21.26 -20.83
C ILE A 461 -42.24 20.58 -19.79
N TYR A 462 -41.80 19.41 -19.33
CA TYR A 462 -42.51 18.60 -18.36
C TYR A 462 -41.74 18.59 -17.04
N GLN A 463 -42.47 18.73 -15.94
CA GLN A 463 -41.93 18.58 -14.60
C GLN A 463 -42.12 17.13 -14.17
N VAL A 464 -41.08 16.32 -14.33
CA VAL A 464 -41.06 14.93 -13.88
C VAL A 464 -40.70 14.91 -12.41
N SER A 465 -41.41 14.17 -11.58
CA SER A 465 -41.05 14.00 -10.18
C SER A 465 -41.11 12.55 -9.73
N ALA A 466 -40.11 12.12 -8.98
CA ALA A 466 -40.13 10.83 -8.30
C ALA A 466 -40.32 11.07 -6.81
N THR A 467 -41.20 10.29 -6.19
CA THR A 467 -41.49 10.33 -4.75
C THR A 467 -41.35 8.93 -4.17
N ALA A 468 -40.47 8.75 -3.21
CA ALA A 468 -40.33 7.52 -2.43
C ALA A 468 -40.96 7.74 -1.05
N SER A 469 -41.81 6.82 -0.60
CA SER A 469 -42.53 6.95 0.68
C SER A 469 -42.66 5.62 1.41
N ASN A 470 -42.51 5.66 2.73
CA ASN A 470 -42.82 4.56 3.63
C ASN A 470 -43.50 5.10 4.91
N ASN A 471 -43.71 4.22 5.90
CA ASN A 471 -44.34 4.56 7.18
C ASN A 471 -43.54 5.51 8.09
N LEU A 472 -42.28 5.81 7.76
CA LEU A 472 -41.40 6.70 8.52
C LEU A 472 -41.19 8.07 7.86
N GLY A 473 -41.48 8.20 6.55
CA GLY A 473 -41.35 9.47 5.85
C GLY A 473 -41.44 9.35 4.32
N SER A 474 -41.05 10.43 3.64
CA SER A 474 -41.00 10.49 2.18
C SER A 474 -39.89 11.40 1.69
N ASP A 475 -39.28 11.05 0.56
CA ASP A 475 -38.34 11.90 -0.19
C ASP A 475 -38.88 12.16 -1.60
N ARG A 476 -38.60 13.34 -2.15
CA ARG A 476 -39.10 13.77 -3.46
C ARG A 476 -38.02 14.51 -4.24
N VAL A 477 -37.82 14.09 -5.48
CA VAL A 477 -36.91 14.72 -6.43
C VAL A 477 -37.66 15.16 -7.68
N ILE A 478 -37.21 16.25 -8.30
CA ILE A 478 -37.82 16.86 -9.48
C ILE A 478 -36.78 16.99 -10.58
N LEU A 479 -37.17 16.70 -11.81
CA LEU A 479 -36.40 16.84 -13.04
C LEU A 479 -37.27 17.56 -14.09
N TYR A 480 -36.67 18.50 -14.82
CA TYR A 480 -37.35 19.19 -15.93
C TYR A 480 -36.90 18.59 -17.27
N LEU A 481 -37.83 18.02 -18.02
CA LEU A 481 -37.57 17.39 -19.32
C LEU A 481 -38.14 18.25 -20.45
N HIS A 482 -37.31 18.58 -21.45
CA HIS A 482 -37.75 19.28 -22.65
C HIS A 482 -38.02 18.30 -23.81
N VAL A 483 -39.30 18.14 -24.18
CA VAL A 483 -39.73 17.30 -25.29
C VAL A 483 -39.86 18.14 -26.54
N SER A 484 -39.03 17.86 -27.54
CA SER A 484 -38.99 18.58 -28.80
C SER A 484 -39.29 17.67 -29.99
N CYS A 485 -39.81 18.22 -31.08
CA CYS A 485 -39.99 17.49 -32.34
C CYS A 485 -38.79 17.75 -33.27
N LYS A 486 -38.23 16.69 -33.88
CA LYS A 486 -37.14 16.81 -34.88
C LYS A 486 -37.51 17.74 -36.04
N CYS A 487 -38.77 17.76 -36.45
CA CYS A 487 -39.27 18.64 -37.51
C CYS A 487 -39.35 20.12 -37.07
N CYS A 488 -39.51 20.40 -35.77
CA CYS A 488 -39.56 21.77 -35.25
C CYS A 488 -38.19 22.44 -35.15
N ARG A 489 -37.10 21.68 -34.90
CA ARG A 489 -35.73 22.23 -34.90
C ARG A 489 -35.33 22.78 -36.27
N ALA A 490 -35.58 22.02 -37.33
CA ALA A 490 -35.30 22.45 -38.71
C ALA A 490 -36.13 23.69 -39.11
N VAL A 491 -37.39 23.77 -38.66
CA VAL A 491 -38.26 24.93 -38.92
C VAL A 491 -37.85 26.17 -38.11
N GLN A 492 -37.39 26.01 -36.86
CA GLN A 492 -36.87 27.11 -36.06
C GLN A 492 -35.54 27.64 -36.59
N GLU A 493 -34.61 26.78 -37.04
CA GLU A 493 -33.38 27.20 -37.72
C GLU A 493 -33.67 27.92 -39.05
N PHE A 494 -34.65 27.42 -39.83
CA PHE A 494 -35.10 28.12 -41.05
C PHE A 494 -35.74 29.48 -40.76
N LEU A 495 -36.46 29.62 -39.63
CA LEU A 495 -37.09 30.88 -39.22
C LEU A 495 -36.09 31.87 -38.59
N SER A 496 -35.05 31.40 -37.89
CA SER A 496 -33.99 32.26 -37.37
C SER A 496 -33.09 32.78 -38.49
N LEU A 497 -32.77 31.95 -39.49
CA LEU A 497 -32.04 32.36 -40.70
C LEU A 497 -32.81 33.38 -41.55
N LYS A 498 -34.15 33.35 -41.53
CA LYS A 498 -34.99 34.38 -42.17
C LYS A 498 -35.07 35.69 -41.39
N LYS A 499 -34.91 35.67 -40.07
CA LYS A 499 -34.89 36.89 -39.23
C LYS A 499 -33.56 37.63 -39.24
N SER A 500 -32.45 36.98 -39.61
CA SER A 500 -31.14 37.63 -39.79
C SER A 500 -30.94 38.26 -41.17
N ASN A 501 -31.90 38.09 -42.10
CA ASN A 501 -31.86 38.62 -43.48
C ASN A 501 -33.01 39.60 -43.76
N LEU A 502 -33.55 40.26 -42.74
CA LEU A 502 -34.53 41.34 -42.84
C LEU A 502 -34.07 42.56 -42.04
#